data_AF-A0A7S1S6F3-F1
#
_entry.id   AF-A0A7S1S6F3-F1
#
_cell.length_a   1.000
_cell.length_b   1.000
_cell.length_c   1.000
_cell.angle_alpha   90.00
_cell.angle_beta   90.00
_cell.angle_gamma   90.00
#
_symmetry.space_group_name_H-M   'P 1'
#
loop_
_entity.id
_entity.type
_entity.pdbx_description
1 polymer ?
#
loop_
_entity_poly.entity_id
_entity_poly.type
_entity_poly.pdbx_seq_one_letter_code
_entity_poly.pdbx_strand_id
1 'polypeptide(L)'
;MGERLKAAYAVHKLPHNGTVSSAEVGEVLRTFMAHFLSLQHRSGYAISVEQARQERSEVEQDYDGWSTVDGFVAAVLRQLPTHLRFAEALSAAKTVMDRFESYRVEECRGIKQRLTGMPGGSAGRVSLVDFHKKDADGNLLFAESSHYLRTLGALDESKPGTPKVLVPNYVNSPSNCLGTTSFIDMCCPNECEEILDDLEGALHSPDATPLELLDVIEKSRRWRPSGPLLAELERAAWGDSTGRLVIHGFAFARWLHAAFPRECPRPRAMDFKHHSSEADE
;
A
#
# COMPACT_ATOMS: atom_id res chain seq x y z
N MET A 1 -16.09 -8.41 -4.13
CA MET A 1 -15.55 -9.76 -4.45
C MET A 1 -16.53 -10.64 -5.22
N GLY A 2 -17.73 -10.94 -4.71
CA GLY A 2 -18.69 -11.85 -5.37
C GLY A 2 -19.09 -11.46 -6.80
N GLU A 3 -19.36 -10.17 -7.06
CA GLU A 3 -19.70 -9.69 -8.41
C GLU A 3 -18.55 -9.84 -9.41
N ARG A 4 -17.29 -9.64 -9.00
CA ARG A 4 -16.13 -9.87 -9.87
C ARG A 4 -15.98 -11.35 -10.23
N LEU A 5 -16.24 -12.26 -9.26
CA LEU A 5 -16.22 -13.69 -9.55
C LEU A 5 -17.36 -14.10 -10.49
N LYS A 6 -18.57 -13.55 -10.31
CA LYS A 6 -19.69 -13.77 -11.26
C LYS A 6 -19.34 -13.30 -12.67
N ALA A 7 -18.67 -12.16 -12.81
CA ALA A 7 -18.22 -11.68 -14.10
C ALA A 7 -17.21 -12.63 -14.75
N ALA A 8 -16.25 -13.15 -13.98
CA ALA A 8 -15.34 -14.18 -14.47
C ALA A 8 -16.08 -15.47 -14.88
N TYR A 9 -17.10 -15.92 -14.13
CA TYR A 9 -17.96 -17.03 -14.56
C TYR A 9 -18.68 -16.74 -15.89
N ALA A 10 -19.20 -15.51 -16.05
CA ALA A 10 -19.89 -15.08 -17.25
C ALA A 10 -18.98 -15.10 -18.50
N VAL A 11 -17.73 -14.65 -18.36
CA VAL A 11 -16.68 -14.75 -19.39
C VAL A 11 -16.55 -16.17 -19.92
N HIS A 12 -16.46 -17.14 -19.01
CA HIS A 12 -16.27 -18.55 -19.32
C HIS A 12 -17.57 -19.27 -19.68
N LYS A 13 -18.71 -18.55 -19.72
CA LYS A 13 -20.05 -19.09 -19.99
C LYS A 13 -20.46 -20.21 -19.02
N LEU A 14 -20.02 -20.10 -17.76
CA LEU A 14 -20.27 -21.10 -16.73
C LEU A 14 -21.48 -20.73 -15.88
N PRO A 15 -22.29 -21.71 -15.45
CA PRO A 15 -23.49 -21.44 -14.68
C PRO A 15 -23.17 -21.09 -13.22
N HIS A 16 -23.99 -20.22 -12.62
CA HIS A 16 -23.95 -19.96 -11.17
C HIS A 16 -24.74 -21.00 -10.37
N ASN A 17 -25.69 -21.68 -11.01
CA ASN A 17 -26.48 -22.76 -10.43
C ASN A 17 -25.91 -24.12 -10.87
N GLY A 18 -25.83 -25.08 -9.93
CA GLY A 18 -25.22 -26.37 -10.18
C GLY A 18 -23.72 -26.40 -9.87
N THR A 19 -23.00 -27.29 -10.55
CA THR A 19 -21.59 -27.57 -10.29
C THR A 19 -20.74 -27.42 -11.55
N VAL A 20 -19.53 -26.90 -11.38
CA VAL A 20 -18.53 -26.68 -12.43
C VAL A 20 -17.27 -27.46 -12.09
N SER A 21 -16.53 -27.96 -13.09
CA SER A 21 -15.31 -28.73 -12.82
C SER A 21 -14.23 -27.86 -12.15
N SER A 22 -13.39 -28.47 -11.32
CA SER A 22 -12.27 -27.75 -10.68
C SER A 22 -11.28 -27.15 -11.67
N ALA A 23 -11.13 -27.77 -12.84
CA ALA A 23 -10.30 -27.24 -13.94
C ALA A 23 -10.87 -25.93 -14.50
N GLU A 24 -12.18 -25.90 -14.79
CA GLU A 24 -12.88 -24.68 -15.25
C GLU A 24 -12.87 -23.59 -14.18
N VAL A 25 -13.09 -23.95 -12.90
CA VAL A 25 -12.95 -23.00 -11.78
C VAL A 25 -11.54 -22.43 -11.71
N GLY A 26 -10.51 -23.21 -12.04
CA GLY A 26 -9.13 -22.72 -12.11
C GLY A 26 -8.95 -21.59 -13.13
N GLU A 27 -9.51 -21.75 -14.34
CA GLU A 27 -9.46 -20.68 -15.35
C GLU A 27 -10.28 -19.45 -14.92
N VAL A 28 -11.43 -19.66 -14.27
CA VAL A 28 -12.21 -18.57 -13.68
C VAL A 28 -11.40 -17.81 -12.63
N LEU A 29 -10.70 -18.51 -11.73
CA LEU A 29 -9.91 -17.89 -10.67
C LEU A 29 -8.74 -17.06 -11.26
N ARG A 30 -8.11 -17.53 -12.33
CA ARG A 30 -7.09 -16.75 -13.05
C ARG A 30 -7.69 -15.49 -13.69
N THR A 31 -8.81 -15.61 -14.40
CA THR A 31 -9.50 -14.43 -14.95
C THR A 31 -9.92 -13.46 -13.84
N PHE A 32 -10.44 -13.98 -12.74
CA PHE A 32 -10.77 -13.20 -11.56
C PHE A 32 -9.55 -12.44 -11.02
N MET A 33 -8.38 -13.07 -10.89
CA MET A 33 -7.16 -12.38 -10.44
C MET A 33 -6.66 -11.35 -11.47
N ALA A 34 -6.71 -11.66 -12.76
CA ALA A 34 -6.34 -10.72 -13.82
C ALA A 34 -7.19 -9.43 -13.77
N HIS A 35 -8.50 -9.55 -13.52
CA HIS A 35 -9.39 -8.40 -13.30
C HIS A 35 -9.01 -7.49 -12.13
N PHE A 36 -8.30 -8.02 -11.13
CA PHE A 36 -7.75 -7.22 -10.05
C PHE A 36 -6.40 -6.59 -10.41
N LEU A 37 -5.62 -7.22 -11.29
CA LEU A 37 -4.23 -6.82 -11.54
C LEU A 37 -4.02 -6.01 -12.81
N SER A 38 -5.02 -5.92 -13.68
CA SER A 38 -4.93 -5.09 -14.88
C SER A 38 -4.74 -3.61 -14.51
N LEU A 39 -3.55 -3.06 -14.83
CA LEU A 39 -3.08 -1.73 -14.45
C LEU A 39 -3.50 -0.62 -15.42
N GLN A 40 -3.99 -0.96 -16.62
CA GLN A 40 -4.38 0.02 -17.63
C GLN A 40 -5.87 0.36 -17.52
N HIS A 41 -6.14 1.55 -16.95
CA HIS A 41 -7.37 2.33 -17.06
C HIS A 41 -8.68 1.53 -17.17
N ARG A 42 -9.36 1.41 -16.01
CA ARG A 42 -10.67 0.79 -15.78
C ARG A 42 -10.58 -0.73 -15.67
N SER A 43 -10.63 -1.25 -14.43
CA SER A 43 -11.24 -2.59 -14.24
C SER A 43 -12.57 -2.60 -14.97
N GLY A 44 -12.73 -3.53 -15.90
CA GLY A 44 -13.85 -3.41 -16.81
C GLY A 44 -14.14 -4.66 -17.60
N TYR A 45 -14.03 -5.81 -16.93
CA TYR A 45 -14.63 -7.09 -17.31
C TYR A 45 -14.47 -7.42 -18.78
N ALA A 46 -13.38 -8.11 -19.14
CA ALA A 46 -13.44 -8.96 -20.32
C ALA A 46 -14.84 -9.60 -20.39
N ILE A 47 -15.49 -9.52 -21.55
CA ILE A 47 -16.82 -10.09 -21.76
C ILE A 47 -16.76 -11.40 -22.55
N SER A 48 -15.56 -11.77 -23.00
CA SER A 48 -15.27 -13.01 -23.70
C SER A 48 -13.98 -13.64 -23.19
N VAL A 49 -13.83 -14.94 -23.44
CA VAL A 49 -12.63 -15.71 -23.06
C VAL A 49 -11.37 -15.15 -23.75
N GLU A 50 -11.50 -14.68 -25.00
CA GLU A 50 -10.39 -14.10 -25.75
C GLU A 50 -9.89 -12.81 -25.09
N GLN A 51 -10.81 -11.93 -24.68
CA GLN A 51 -10.46 -10.71 -23.96
C GLN A 51 -9.83 -11.02 -22.60
N ALA A 52 -10.36 -12.01 -21.87
CA ALA A 52 -9.83 -12.38 -20.56
C ALA A 52 -8.42 -12.98 -20.67
N ARG A 53 -8.13 -13.71 -21.76
CA ARG A 53 -6.79 -14.22 -22.06
C ARG A 53 -5.83 -13.10 -22.44
N GLN A 54 -6.29 -12.12 -23.22
CA GLN A 54 -5.48 -10.95 -23.58
C GLN A 54 -5.14 -10.14 -22.32
N GLU A 55 -6.14 -9.83 -21.49
CA GLU A 55 -5.95 -9.12 -20.22
C GLU A 55 -4.98 -9.86 -19.30
N ARG A 56 -5.13 -11.19 -19.17
CA ARG A 56 -4.18 -12.01 -18.40
C ARG A 56 -2.77 -11.95 -18.99
N SER A 57 -2.63 -12.00 -20.32
CA SER A 57 -1.32 -11.93 -20.98
C SER A 57 -0.64 -10.58 -20.76
N GLU A 58 -1.39 -9.49 -20.68
CA GLU A 58 -0.84 -8.16 -20.38
C GLU A 58 -0.37 -8.09 -18.92
N VAL A 59 -1.18 -8.60 -17.98
CA VAL A 59 -0.76 -8.73 -16.57
C VAL A 59 0.50 -9.59 -16.44
N GLU A 60 0.58 -10.71 -17.16
CA GLU A 60 1.75 -11.59 -17.17
C GLU A 60 3.04 -10.90 -17.68
N GLN A 61 2.91 -9.91 -18.56
CA GLN A 61 4.04 -9.16 -19.12
C GLN A 61 4.47 -8.01 -18.20
N ASP A 62 3.51 -7.36 -17.55
CA ASP A 62 3.76 -6.15 -16.75
C ASP A 62 3.99 -6.46 -15.26
N TYR A 63 3.56 -7.63 -14.77
CA TYR A 63 3.67 -8.02 -13.37
C TYR A 63 4.37 -9.37 -13.19
N ASP A 64 5.66 -9.32 -12.80
CA ASP A 64 6.51 -10.49 -12.54
C ASP A 64 5.93 -11.46 -11.49
N GLY A 65 5.06 -10.97 -10.59
CA GLY A 65 4.44 -11.76 -9.53
C GLY A 65 3.31 -12.69 -9.99
N TRP A 66 2.92 -12.68 -11.27
CA TRP A 66 1.83 -13.52 -11.77
C TRP A 66 2.07 -15.03 -11.56
N SER A 67 3.31 -15.50 -11.75
CA SER A 67 3.65 -16.92 -11.53
C SER A 67 3.34 -17.38 -10.10
N THR A 68 3.53 -16.49 -9.12
CA THR A 68 3.17 -16.72 -7.72
C THR A 68 1.66 -16.82 -7.53
N VAL A 69 0.90 -15.92 -8.18
CA VAL A 69 -0.58 -15.93 -8.18
C VAL A 69 -1.12 -17.25 -8.75
N ASP A 70 -0.57 -17.71 -9.87
CA ASP A 70 -0.94 -18.99 -10.47
C ASP A 70 -0.65 -20.17 -9.52
N GLY A 71 0.49 -20.12 -8.83
CA GLY A 71 0.84 -21.06 -7.77
C GLY A 71 -0.19 -21.10 -6.63
N PHE A 72 -0.75 -19.96 -6.23
CA PHE A 72 -1.82 -19.90 -5.23
C PHE A 72 -3.10 -20.55 -5.71
N VAL A 73 -3.53 -20.25 -6.95
CA VAL A 73 -4.70 -20.89 -7.57
C VAL A 73 -4.52 -22.41 -7.61
N ALA A 74 -3.38 -22.89 -8.13
CA ALA A 74 -3.08 -24.31 -8.20
C ALA A 74 -3.05 -24.98 -6.81
N ALA A 75 -2.55 -24.30 -5.78
CA ALA A 75 -2.52 -24.81 -4.42
C ALA A 75 -3.92 -24.90 -3.79
N VAL A 76 -4.79 -23.94 -4.07
CA VAL A 76 -6.18 -23.96 -3.60
C VAL A 76 -6.98 -25.07 -4.29
N LEU A 77 -6.86 -25.21 -5.63
CA LEU A 77 -7.57 -26.24 -6.39
C LEU A 77 -7.22 -27.67 -5.96
N ARG A 78 -5.97 -27.92 -5.57
CA ARG A 78 -5.52 -29.25 -5.06
C ARG A 78 -6.26 -29.71 -3.80
N GLN A 79 -6.88 -28.79 -3.07
CA GLN A 79 -7.60 -29.08 -1.81
C GLN A 79 -9.12 -29.19 -2.02
N LEU A 80 -9.60 -29.02 -3.24
CA LEU A 80 -11.03 -28.92 -3.57
C LEU A 80 -11.52 -30.18 -4.31
N PRO A 81 -12.84 -30.48 -4.23
CA PRO A 81 -13.43 -31.58 -4.99
C PRO A 81 -13.34 -31.34 -6.50
N THR A 82 -13.55 -32.39 -7.30
CA THR A 82 -13.48 -32.32 -8.77
C THR A 82 -14.56 -31.44 -9.39
N HIS A 83 -15.66 -31.20 -8.67
CA HIS A 83 -16.78 -30.36 -9.08
C HIS A 83 -17.19 -29.45 -7.91
N LEU A 84 -17.40 -28.17 -8.20
CA LEU A 84 -17.67 -27.14 -7.20
C LEU A 84 -18.97 -26.40 -7.52
N ARG A 85 -19.74 -26.11 -6.48
CA ARG A 85 -20.80 -25.11 -6.51
C ARG A 85 -20.19 -23.71 -6.47
N PHE A 86 -20.95 -22.71 -6.91
CA PHE A 86 -20.49 -21.32 -6.89
C PHE A 86 -20.02 -20.84 -5.50
N ALA A 87 -20.68 -21.26 -4.43
CA ALA A 87 -20.28 -20.89 -3.07
C ALA A 87 -18.88 -21.42 -2.69
N GLU A 88 -18.53 -22.62 -3.16
CA GLU A 88 -17.22 -23.25 -2.94
C GLU A 88 -16.15 -22.52 -3.78
N ALA A 89 -16.45 -22.18 -5.03
CA ALA A 89 -15.57 -21.35 -5.85
C ALA A 89 -15.38 -19.93 -5.28
N LEU A 90 -16.41 -19.34 -4.66
CA LEU A 90 -16.30 -18.06 -3.98
C LEU A 90 -15.40 -18.14 -2.74
N SER A 91 -15.49 -19.23 -1.98
CA SER A 91 -14.55 -19.48 -0.88
C SER A 91 -13.12 -19.65 -1.39
N ALA A 92 -12.94 -20.38 -2.50
CA ALA A 92 -11.64 -20.55 -3.13
C ALA A 92 -11.04 -19.20 -3.59
N ALA A 93 -11.86 -18.34 -4.21
CA ALA A 93 -11.44 -17.00 -4.64
C ALA A 93 -10.98 -16.13 -3.45
N LYS A 94 -11.71 -16.16 -2.32
CA LYS A 94 -11.30 -15.49 -1.08
C LYS A 94 -9.93 -15.97 -0.63
N THR A 95 -9.73 -17.29 -0.53
CA THR A 95 -8.45 -17.86 -0.10
C THR A 95 -7.29 -17.50 -1.03
N VAL A 96 -7.52 -17.42 -2.35
CA VAL A 96 -6.50 -16.95 -3.29
C VAL A 96 -6.17 -15.47 -3.03
N MET A 97 -7.18 -14.62 -2.82
CA MET A 97 -6.97 -13.20 -2.50
C MET A 97 -6.22 -13.01 -1.18
N ASP A 98 -6.60 -13.71 -0.11
CA ASP A 98 -5.93 -13.59 1.20
C ASP A 98 -4.43 -13.97 1.11
N ARG A 99 -4.12 -15.01 0.33
CA ARG A 99 -2.72 -15.41 0.06
C ARG A 99 -1.99 -14.36 -0.77
N PHE A 100 -2.67 -13.78 -1.74
CA PHE A 100 -2.11 -12.72 -2.57
C PHE A 100 -1.85 -11.45 -1.75
N GLU A 101 -2.78 -11.00 -0.91
CA GLU A 101 -2.61 -9.89 0.02
C GLU A 101 -1.40 -10.11 0.93
N SER A 102 -1.28 -11.30 1.52
CA SER A 102 -0.13 -11.66 2.35
C SER A 102 1.19 -11.60 1.57
N TYR A 103 1.21 -12.11 0.34
CA TYR A 103 2.38 -12.03 -0.53
C TYR A 103 2.78 -10.59 -0.87
N ARG A 104 1.80 -9.74 -1.20
CA ARG A 104 2.02 -8.31 -1.46
C ARG A 104 2.65 -7.59 -0.28
N VAL A 105 2.23 -7.91 0.95
CA VAL A 105 2.85 -7.37 2.16
C VAL A 105 4.34 -7.73 2.23
N GLU A 106 4.72 -8.98 1.89
CA GLU A 106 6.13 -9.37 1.86
C GLU A 106 6.91 -8.68 0.72
N GLU A 107 6.31 -8.48 -0.45
CA GLU A 107 6.92 -7.71 -1.54
C GLU A 107 7.23 -6.27 -1.10
N CYS A 108 6.26 -5.63 -0.43
CA CYS A 108 6.42 -4.28 0.13
C CYS A 108 7.52 -4.21 1.18
N ARG A 109 7.61 -5.21 2.07
CA ARG A 109 8.73 -5.32 3.01
C ARG A 109 10.05 -5.48 2.28
N GLY A 110 10.10 -6.25 1.20
CA GLY A 110 11.28 -6.40 0.35
C GLY A 110 11.73 -5.07 -0.28
N ILE A 111 10.80 -4.27 -0.81
CA ILE A 111 11.09 -2.93 -1.33
C ILE A 111 11.70 -2.05 -0.23
N LYS A 112 11.05 -2.00 0.93
CA LYS A 112 11.52 -1.21 2.07
C LYS A 112 12.88 -1.66 2.57
N GLN A 113 13.13 -2.97 2.67
CA GLN A 113 14.42 -3.54 3.09
C GLN A 113 15.54 -3.16 2.12
N ARG A 114 15.28 -3.24 0.80
CA ARG A 114 16.26 -2.80 -0.21
C ARG A 114 16.61 -1.32 -0.04
N LEU A 115 15.61 -0.45 0.09
CA LEU A 115 15.82 0.99 0.26
C LEU A 115 16.53 1.33 1.58
N THR A 116 16.13 0.71 2.68
CA THR A 116 16.75 0.96 3.99
C THR A 116 18.16 0.39 4.10
N GLY A 117 18.51 -0.62 3.30
CA GLY A 117 19.86 -1.16 3.16
C GLY A 117 20.82 -0.30 2.31
N MET A 118 20.32 0.68 1.54
CA MET A 118 21.15 1.61 0.78
C MET A 118 21.85 2.63 1.70
N PRO A 119 22.95 3.28 1.26
CA PRO A 119 23.61 4.33 2.01
C PRO A 119 22.66 5.44 2.48
N GLY A 120 22.58 5.66 3.79
CA GLY A 120 21.67 6.63 4.42
C GLY A 120 20.24 6.14 4.62
N GLY A 121 19.85 5.00 4.03
CA GLY A 121 18.51 4.43 4.09
C GLY A 121 18.02 4.10 5.50
N SER A 122 18.93 3.78 6.42
CA SER A 122 18.62 3.58 7.84
C SER A 122 18.06 4.83 8.53
N ALA A 123 18.26 6.03 7.95
CA ALA A 123 17.65 7.28 8.39
C ALA A 123 16.36 7.63 7.63
N GLY A 124 15.74 6.65 6.94
CA GLY A 124 14.47 6.83 6.21
C GLY A 124 14.58 7.52 4.86
N ARG A 125 15.80 7.69 4.34
CA ARG A 125 16.05 8.44 3.10
C ARG A 125 17.26 7.91 2.34
N VAL A 126 17.17 7.85 1.02
CA VAL A 126 18.25 7.42 0.14
C VAL A 126 18.63 8.55 -0.82
N SER A 127 19.88 8.64 -1.26
CA SER A 127 20.21 9.62 -2.29
C SER A 127 19.50 9.25 -3.61
N LEU A 128 19.09 10.25 -4.40
CA LEU A 128 18.48 9.96 -5.70
C LEU A 128 19.41 9.17 -6.62
N VAL A 129 20.72 9.43 -6.51
CA VAL A 129 21.75 8.67 -7.25
C VAL A 129 21.75 7.20 -6.83
N ASP A 130 21.69 6.90 -5.53
CA ASP A 130 21.62 5.51 -5.04
C ASP A 130 20.29 4.84 -5.41
N PHE A 131 19.19 5.58 -5.40
CA PHE A 131 17.86 5.09 -5.78
C PHE A 131 17.83 4.61 -7.24
N HIS A 132 18.48 5.36 -8.15
CA HIS A 132 18.61 4.98 -9.57
C HIS A 132 19.85 4.14 -9.88
N LYS A 133 20.51 3.55 -8.87
CA LYS A 133 21.60 2.60 -9.14
C LYS A 133 21.05 1.34 -9.78
N LYS A 134 21.78 0.86 -10.78
CA LYS A 134 21.54 -0.42 -11.42
C LYS A 134 22.02 -1.56 -10.53
N ASP A 135 21.32 -2.67 -10.57
CA ASP A 135 21.75 -3.93 -9.95
C ASP A 135 22.89 -4.60 -10.74
N ALA A 136 23.28 -5.80 -10.30
CA ALA A 136 24.36 -6.57 -10.91
C ALA A 136 24.07 -6.98 -12.36
N ASP A 137 22.78 -7.12 -12.72
CA ASP A 137 22.32 -7.49 -14.06
C ASP A 137 22.12 -6.24 -14.96
N GLY A 138 22.41 -5.05 -14.43
CA GLY A 138 22.32 -3.78 -15.17
C GLY A 138 20.91 -3.19 -15.22
N ASN A 139 19.96 -3.75 -14.46
CA ASN A 139 18.57 -3.31 -14.39
C ASN A 139 18.40 -2.24 -13.31
N LEU A 140 17.51 -1.29 -13.57
CA LEU A 140 17.11 -0.33 -12.55
C LEU A 140 16.12 -1.00 -11.60
N LEU A 141 16.50 -1.15 -10.33
CA LEU A 141 15.60 -1.67 -9.29
C LEU A 141 14.42 -0.74 -9.04
N PHE A 142 14.67 0.57 -9.17
CA PHE A 142 13.67 1.63 -9.07
C PHE A 142 13.90 2.62 -10.22
N ALA A 143 12.86 2.91 -10.99
CA ALA A 143 12.97 3.59 -12.28
C ALA A 143 12.18 4.91 -12.36
N GLU A 144 11.46 5.28 -11.30
CA GLU A 144 10.62 6.47 -11.27
C GLU A 144 11.45 7.73 -11.48
N SER A 145 11.00 8.55 -12.44
CA SER A 145 11.67 9.82 -12.73
C SER A 145 11.63 10.77 -11.53
N SER A 146 12.62 11.66 -11.42
CA SER A 146 12.63 12.71 -10.38
C SER A 146 11.40 13.60 -10.44
N HIS A 147 10.84 13.82 -11.64
CA HIS A 147 9.58 14.54 -11.80
C HIS A 147 8.44 13.82 -11.10
N TYR A 148 8.29 12.52 -11.34
CA TYR A 148 7.24 11.72 -10.73
C TYR A 148 7.44 11.54 -9.21
N LEU A 149 8.66 11.29 -8.74
CA LEU A 149 8.94 11.25 -7.29
C LEU A 149 8.56 12.56 -6.59
N ARG A 150 8.66 13.70 -7.26
CA ARG A 150 8.20 14.99 -6.74
C ARG A 150 6.67 15.07 -6.67
N THR A 151 5.94 14.59 -7.68
CA THR A 151 4.46 14.56 -7.63
C THR A 151 3.95 13.66 -6.51
N LEU A 152 4.67 12.57 -6.21
CA LEU A 152 4.40 11.67 -5.10
C LEU A 152 4.73 12.28 -3.72
N GLY A 153 5.43 13.42 -3.66
CA GLY A 153 5.97 13.96 -2.40
C GLY A 153 7.12 13.15 -1.82
N ALA A 154 7.65 12.19 -2.59
CA ALA A 154 8.72 11.30 -2.17
C ALA A 154 10.12 11.90 -2.35
N LEU A 155 10.27 13.05 -2.99
CA LEU A 155 11.56 13.71 -3.20
C LEU A 155 11.80 14.86 -2.21
N ASP A 156 12.88 14.79 -1.45
CA ASP A 156 13.41 15.84 -0.59
C ASP A 156 14.53 16.62 -1.31
N GLU A 157 14.22 17.87 -1.65
CA GLU A 157 15.13 18.80 -2.32
C GLU A 157 15.49 19.99 -1.43
N SER A 158 15.32 19.87 -0.11
CA SER A 158 15.66 20.91 0.86
C SER A 158 17.13 21.35 0.79
N LYS A 159 18.01 20.49 0.28
CA LYS A 159 19.43 20.79 0.02
C LYS A 159 19.72 20.80 -1.49
N PRO A 160 20.11 21.94 -2.07
CA PRO A 160 20.47 22.03 -3.48
C PRO A 160 21.54 21.00 -3.87
N GLY A 161 21.36 20.35 -5.02
CA GLY A 161 22.33 19.40 -5.59
C GLY A 161 22.42 18.03 -4.89
N THR A 162 21.67 17.80 -3.81
CA THR A 162 21.68 16.52 -3.07
C THR A 162 20.27 15.99 -2.80
N PRO A 163 19.43 15.80 -3.84
CA PRO A 163 18.07 15.33 -3.67
C PRO A 163 18.06 13.92 -3.06
N LYS A 164 17.11 13.68 -2.16
CA LYS A 164 16.94 12.38 -1.48
C LYS A 164 15.53 11.87 -1.67
N VAL A 165 15.38 10.57 -1.87
CA VAL A 165 14.08 9.91 -1.85
C VAL A 165 13.75 9.57 -0.40
N LEU A 166 12.58 9.98 0.05
CA LEU A 166 12.01 9.64 1.35
C LEU A 166 11.38 8.25 1.23
N VAL A 167 11.96 7.29 1.93
CA VAL A 167 11.57 5.88 1.85
C VAL A 167 10.09 5.68 2.18
N PRO A 168 9.53 6.16 3.31
CA PRO A 168 8.11 5.92 3.62
C PRO A 168 7.17 6.59 2.61
N ASN A 169 7.49 7.79 2.10
CA ASN A 169 6.69 8.43 1.06
C ASN A 169 6.70 7.66 -0.26
N TYR A 170 7.83 7.07 -0.64
CA TYR A 170 7.92 6.25 -1.84
C TYR A 170 7.17 4.92 -1.66
N VAL A 171 7.45 4.18 -0.59
CA VAL A 171 6.82 2.88 -0.30
C VAL A 171 5.30 2.99 -0.23
N ASN A 172 4.78 4.06 0.38
CA ASN A 172 3.34 4.28 0.53
C ASN A 172 2.71 5.01 -0.67
N SER A 173 3.46 5.18 -1.77
CA SER A 173 2.95 5.89 -2.96
C SER A 173 2.14 4.98 -3.89
N PRO A 174 1.34 5.56 -4.80
CA PRO A 174 0.66 4.83 -5.87
C PRO A 174 1.57 3.95 -6.74
N SER A 175 2.89 4.22 -6.82
CA SER A 175 3.84 3.31 -7.50
C SER A 175 3.82 1.89 -6.94
N ASN A 176 3.48 1.74 -5.66
CA ASN A 176 3.53 0.48 -4.93
C ASN A 176 2.13 -0.07 -4.62
N CYS A 177 1.11 0.41 -5.36
CA CYS A 177 -0.25 -0.10 -5.32
C CYS A 177 -0.55 -0.93 -6.57
N LEU A 178 -1.24 -2.06 -6.41
CA LEU A 178 -1.78 -2.82 -7.53
C LEU A 178 -3.30 -2.72 -7.58
N GLY A 179 -3.84 -2.85 -8.78
CA GLY A 179 -5.26 -2.94 -9.01
C GLY A 179 -6.01 -1.64 -8.80
N THR A 180 -5.43 -0.51 -9.25
CA THR A 180 -5.99 0.83 -9.08
C THR A 180 -7.34 0.98 -9.78
N THR A 181 -8.38 0.62 -9.05
CA THR A 181 -9.78 0.63 -9.48
C THR A 181 -10.54 1.40 -8.43
N SER A 182 -11.66 2.04 -8.78
CA SER A 182 -12.38 2.94 -7.87
C SER A 182 -12.94 2.31 -6.59
N PHE A 183 -12.68 1.03 -6.32
CA PHE A 183 -13.24 0.28 -5.20
C PHE A 183 -12.21 -0.47 -4.34
N ILE A 184 -11.03 -0.82 -4.86
CA ILE A 184 -10.01 -1.60 -4.14
C ILE A 184 -8.64 -1.21 -4.68
N ASP A 185 -7.76 -0.76 -3.79
CA ASP A 185 -6.33 -0.56 -4.07
C ASP A 185 -5.51 -1.47 -3.15
N MET A 186 -4.69 -2.33 -3.72
CA MET A 186 -3.78 -3.21 -2.94
C MET A 186 -2.42 -2.53 -2.81
N CYS A 187 -2.36 -1.57 -1.90
CA CYS A 187 -1.18 -0.77 -1.59
C CYS A 187 -0.28 -1.40 -0.52
N CYS A 188 0.97 -0.96 -0.48
CA CYS A 188 1.84 -1.28 0.64
C CYS A 188 1.28 -0.72 1.96
N PRO A 189 1.40 -1.48 3.07
CA PRO A 189 0.91 -1.03 4.36
C PRO A 189 1.71 0.18 4.86
N ASN A 190 1.01 1.18 5.39
CA ASN A 190 1.61 2.32 6.03
C ASN A 190 1.88 2.01 7.51
N GLU A 191 3.13 1.69 7.86
CA GLU A 191 3.53 1.38 9.25
C GLU A 191 3.31 2.55 10.23
N CYS A 192 3.15 3.79 9.74
CA CYS A 192 2.77 4.91 10.59
C CYS A 192 1.36 4.77 11.15
N GLU A 193 0.44 4.10 10.43
CA GLU A 193 -0.93 3.86 10.89
C GLU A 193 -0.92 3.01 12.15
N GLU A 194 0.02 2.06 12.30
CA GLU A 194 0.12 1.28 13.54
C GLU A 194 0.40 2.19 14.75
N ILE A 195 1.15 3.29 14.56
CA ILE A 195 1.46 4.25 15.64
C ILE A 195 0.21 5.08 15.95
N LEU A 196 -0.57 5.44 14.92
CA LEU A 196 -1.82 6.17 15.07
C LEU A 196 -2.90 5.30 15.73
N ASP A 197 -3.01 4.03 15.35
CA ASP A 197 -3.92 3.05 15.94
C ASP A 197 -3.66 2.87 17.45
N ASP A 198 -2.39 2.79 17.86
CA ASP A 198 -2.02 2.76 19.29
C ASP A 198 -2.52 4.00 20.04
N LEU A 199 -2.36 5.18 19.42
CA LEU A 199 -2.77 6.45 19.99
C LEU A 199 -4.30 6.54 20.10
N GLU A 200 -5.02 6.20 19.05
CA GLU A 200 -6.49 6.20 19.03
C GLU A 200 -7.08 5.21 20.02
N GLY A 201 -6.50 4.01 20.08
CA GLY A 201 -6.91 2.95 21.00
C GLY A 201 -6.68 3.31 22.47
N ALA A 202 -5.66 4.12 22.77
CA ALA A 202 -5.35 4.54 24.14
C ALA A 202 -6.04 5.84 24.57
N LEU A 203 -6.17 6.80 23.65
CA LEU A 203 -6.62 8.17 23.97
C LEU A 203 -8.12 8.36 23.74
N HIS A 204 -8.71 7.62 22.80
CA HIS A 204 -10.13 7.76 22.42
C HIS A 204 -10.56 9.21 22.15
N SER A 205 -9.65 10.00 21.56
CA SER A 205 -9.82 11.43 21.33
C SER A 205 -9.15 11.82 20.00
N PRO A 206 -9.71 12.76 19.22
CA PRO A 206 -9.10 13.22 17.97
C PRO A 206 -7.86 14.11 18.18
N ASP A 207 -7.65 14.59 19.41
CA ASP A 207 -6.53 15.42 19.81
C ASP A 207 -6.01 15.04 21.20
N ALA A 208 -4.77 15.44 21.50
CA ALA A 208 -4.12 15.18 22.79
C ALA A 208 -3.04 16.20 23.11
N THR A 209 -2.70 16.32 24.40
CA THR A 209 -1.53 17.09 24.84
C THR A 209 -0.22 16.37 24.48
N PRO A 210 0.92 17.08 24.38
CA PRO A 210 2.23 16.45 24.21
C PRO A 210 2.52 15.35 25.25
N LEU A 211 2.13 15.56 26.52
CA LEU A 211 2.38 14.61 27.58
C LEU A 211 1.59 13.30 27.39
N GLU A 212 0.32 13.39 27.01
CA GLU A 212 -0.54 12.23 26.73
C GLU A 212 0.00 11.43 25.52
N LEU A 213 0.36 12.13 24.43
CA LEU A 213 0.94 11.50 23.23
C LEU A 213 2.23 10.75 23.57
N LEU A 214 3.11 11.36 24.35
CA LEU A 214 4.38 10.76 24.73
C LEU A 214 4.20 9.56 25.64
N ASP A 215 3.30 9.61 26.62
CA ASP A 215 3.05 8.47 27.51
C ASP A 215 2.62 7.22 26.74
N VAL A 216 1.77 7.38 25.73
CA VAL A 216 1.33 6.26 24.87
C VAL A 216 2.48 5.78 23.98
N ILE A 217 3.17 6.68 23.27
CA ILE A 217 4.26 6.32 22.35
C ILE A 217 5.41 5.63 23.08
N GLU A 218 5.79 6.13 24.25
CA GLU A 218 6.87 5.52 25.04
C GLU A 218 6.54 4.09 25.45
N LYS A 219 5.28 3.82 25.81
CA LYS A 219 4.81 2.49 26.20
C LYS A 219 4.71 1.54 25.00
N SER A 220 4.09 1.98 23.90
CA SER A 220 3.83 1.09 22.77
C SER A 220 5.10 0.82 21.94
N ARG A 221 5.97 1.82 21.79
CA ARG A 221 7.20 1.71 20.97
C ARG A 221 8.46 1.41 21.78
N ARG A 222 8.38 1.42 23.12
CA ARG A 222 9.53 1.22 24.03
C ARG A 222 10.70 2.14 23.66
N TRP A 223 10.38 3.38 23.31
CA TRP A 223 11.32 4.38 22.81
C TRP A 223 10.98 5.75 23.40
N ARG A 224 12.01 6.57 23.67
CA ARG A 224 11.83 7.93 24.18
C ARG A 224 12.43 8.95 23.21
N PRO A 225 11.74 10.07 22.96
CA PRO A 225 12.29 11.12 22.11
C PRO A 225 13.50 11.80 22.75
N SER A 226 14.39 12.28 21.90
CA SER A 226 15.47 13.18 22.33
C SER A 226 14.93 14.56 22.71
N GLY A 227 15.71 15.34 23.47
CA GLY A 227 15.34 16.71 23.85
C GLY A 227 14.89 17.61 22.68
N PRO A 228 15.57 17.61 21.51
CA PRO A 228 15.11 18.34 20.34
C PRO A 228 13.74 17.91 19.81
N LEU A 229 13.45 16.60 19.79
CA LEU A 229 12.15 16.08 19.35
C LEU A 229 11.03 16.43 20.34
N LEU A 230 11.33 16.39 21.64
CA LEU A 230 10.40 16.84 22.68
C LEU A 230 10.04 18.32 22.50
N ALA A 231 11.06 19.18 22.35
CA ALA A 231 10.86 20.60 22.13
C ALA A 231 10.14 20.91 20.80
N GLU A 232 10.29 20.07 19.78
CA GLU A 232 9.51 20.17 18.54
C GLU A 232 8.03 19.83 18.76
N LEU A 233 7.73 18.77 19.53
CA LEU A 233 6.35 18.40 19.86
C LEU A 233 5.64 19.50 20.65
N GLU A 234 6.31 20.02 21.69
CA GLU A 234 5.79 21.11 22.52
C GLU A 234 5.51 22.35 21.67
N ARG A 235 6.45 22.76 20.81
CA ARG A 235 6.24 23.90 19.90
C ARG A 235 5.09 23.67 18.92
N ALA A 236 4.92 22.44 18.44
CA ALA A 236 3.81 22.11 17.54
C ALA A 236 2.45 22.29 18.25
N ALA A 237 2.35 21.90 19.52
CA ALA A 237 1.13 22.08 20.32
C ALA A 237 0.83 23.55 20.65
N TRP A 238 1.86 24.39 20.83
CA TRP A 238 1.69 25.82 21.11
C TRP A 238 1.16 26.63 19.92
N GLY A 239 1.19 26.05 18.71
CA GLY A 239 0.53 26.63 17.55
C GLY A 239 -1.00 26.65 17.66
N ASP A 240 -1.56 25.85 18.58
CA ASP A 240 -2.97 25.90 18.98
C ASP A 240 -3.11 26.59 20.35
N SER A 241 -4.07 27.50 20.45
CA SER A 241 -4.46 28.17 21.69
C SER A 241 -4.83 27.21 22.84
N THR A 242 -5.19 25.96 22.51
CA THR A 242 -5.54 24.93 23.50
C THR A 242 -4.34 24.16 24.06
N GLY A 243 -3.16 24.28 23.43
CA GLY A 243 -1.97 23.48 23.77
C GLY A 243 -2.09 22.00 23.42
N ARG A 244 -2.97 21.64 22.48
CA ARG A 244 -3.23 20.26 22.04
C ARG A 244 -2.83 20.08 20.58
N LEU A 245 -2.65 18.83 20.18
CA LEU A 245 -2.31 18.41 18.82
C LEU A 245 -3.40 17.48 18.29
N VAL A 246 -3.96 17.82 17.14
CA VAL A 246 -4.84 16.93 16.38
C VAL A 246 -4.01 15.74 15.88
N ILE A 247 -4.43 14.52 16.19
CA ILE A 247 -3.70 13.28 15.86
C ILE A 247 -3.52 13.13 14.35
N HIS A 248 -4.58 13.40 13.57
CA HIS A 248 -4.51 13.43 12.11
C HIS A 248 -4.15 14.81 11.54
N GLY A 249 -3.52 15.67 12.34
CA GLY A 249 -3.14 17.02 11.95
C GLY A 249 -1.75 17.10 11.32
N PHE A 250 -1.57 18.06 10.41
CA PHE A 250 -0.29 18.30 9.74
C PHE A 250 0.89 18.48 10.71
N ALA A 251 0.68 19.20 11.81
CA ALA A 251 1.72 19.48 12.80
C ALA A 251 2.22 18.19 13.49
N PHE A 252 1.30 17.31 13.88
CA PHE A 252 1.67 16.04 14.50
C PHE A 252 2.24 15.04 13.48
N ALA A 253 1.68 14.96 12.27
CA ALA A 253 2.25 14.16 11.18
C ALA A 253 3.70 14.57 10.86
N ARG A 254 4.02 15.87 10.91
CA ARG A 254 5.40 16.35 10.74
C ARG A 254 6.31 15.87 11.86
N TRP A 255 5.83 15.93 13.10
CA TRP A 255 6.60 15.44 14.24
C TRP A 255 6.81 13.91 14.18
N LEU A 256 5.79 13.15 13.80
CA LEU A 256 5.87 11.70 13.60
C LEU A 256 6.92 11.34 12.54
N HIS A 257 6.97 12.08 11.42
CA HIS A 257 8.02 11.87 10.41
C HIS A 257 9.44 12.11 10.99
N ALA A 258 9.60 13.12 11.85
CA ALA A 258 10.89 13.39 12.48
C ALA A 258 11.28 12.33 13.54
N ALA A 259 10.30 11.84 14.31
CA ALA A 259 10.49 10.82 15.34
C ALA A 259 10.69 9.41 14.76
N PHE A 260 9.95 9.06 13.71
CA PHE A 260 9.88 7.74 13.08
C PHE A 260 10.12 7.84 11.56
N PRO A 261 11.33 8.23 11.12
CA PRO A 261 11.59 8.57 9.72
C PRO A 261 11.53 7.39 8.74
N ARG A 262 11.52 6.14 9.22
CA ARG A 262 11.40 4.95 8.36
C ARG A 262 9.95 4.48 8.25
N GLU A 263 9.13 4.82 9.22
CA GLU A 263 7.77 4.35 9.38
C GLU A 263 6.78 5.42 8.87
N CYS A 264 7.02 6.69 9.21
CA CYS A 264 6.09 7.78 8.95
C CYS A 264 6.47 8.64 7.73
N PRO A 265 5.58 8.77 6.73
CA PRO A 265 5.78 9.67 5.59
C PRO A 265 5.90 11.13 6.02
N ARG A 266 6.71 11.90 5.29
CA ARG A 266 6.72 13.36 5.43
C ARG A 266 5.43 13.93 4.85
N PRO A 267 4.60 14.63 5.64
CA PRO A 267 3.37 15.21 5.11
C PRO A 267 3.66 16.41 4.21
N ARG A 268 2.79 16.68 3.23
CA ARG A 268 2.78 17.97 2.51
C ARG A 268 1.64 18.80 3.04
N ALA A 269 1.86 20.11 3.20
CA ALA A 269 0.83 21.01 3.71
C ALA A 269 -0.45 20.96 2.86
N MET A 270 -0.34 20.74 1.55
CA MET A 270 -1.49 20.62 0.65
C MET A 270 -2.39 19.42 0.96
N ASP A 271 -1.85 18.34 1.52
CA ASP A 271 -2.61 17.13 1.85
C ASP A 271 -3.62 17.40 2.99
N PHE A 272 -3.46 18.50 3.74
CA PHE A 272 -4.27 18.86 4.91
C PHE A 272 -5.11 20.12 4.71
N LYS A 273 -5.06 20.75 3.53
CA LYS A 273 -5.80 22.00 3.23
C LYS A 273 -7.29 21.78 2.93
N HIS A 274 -7.74 20.54 2.79
CA HIS A 274 -9.13 20.22 2.45
C HIS A 274 -10.10 20.22 3.63
N HIS A 275 -9.65 20.42 4.88
CA HIS A 275 -10.52 20.45 6.06
C HIS A 275 -10.96 21.86 6.51
N SER A 276 -10.53 22.92 5.81
CA SER A 276 -10.83 24.31 6.21
C SER A 276 -11.85 25.05 5.33
N SER A 277 -12.49 24.38 4.37
CA SER A 277 -13.45 25.02 3.45
C SER A 277 -14.89 24.52 3.54
N GLU A 278 -15.22 23.62 4.46
CA GLU A 278 -16.60 23.10 4.64
C GLU A 278 -17.26 23.55 5.96
N ALA A 279 -16.67 24.53 6.66
CA ALA A 279 -17.24 25.08 7.91
C ALA A 279 -17.99 26.41 7.73
N ASP A 280 -18.08 26.94 6.50
CA ASP A 280 -18.78 28.19 6.19
C ASP A 280 -19.70 28.02 4.97
N GLU A 281 -20.79 27.26 5.11
CA GLU A 281 -22.03 27.34 4.31
C GLU A 281 -23.21 26.76 5.11
#